data_AF-A0A368FBV0-F1
#
_entry.id   AF-A0A368FBV0-F1
#
_cell.length_a   1.000
_cell.length_b   1.000
_cell.length_c   1.000
_cell.angle_alpha   90.00
_cell.angle_beta   90.00
_cell.angle_gamma   90.00
#
_symmetry.space_group_name_H-M   'P 1'
#
loop_
_entity.id
_entity.type
_entity.pdbx_description
1 polymer ?
#
loop_
_entity_poly.entity_id
_entity_poly.type
_entity_poly.pdbx_seq_one_letter_code
_entity_poly.pdbx_strand_id
1 'polypeptide(L)'
;MLYIELRSLLKPSIEQLVRTNRKNALKQGFTFRRQIKGKTPHKGEDQYCFWKLDASDVLCFTDTDVDPYVEGVSHVGNVRKVAVKDIASVERVEDVIGRKSGAQSMKCIRIALHDGSSICGATFSDRVLSAWLDGLTDLTGNTALSHDAMATADRLLNIELRLRLVDVPNPQSSVEVPPLPDDFSWVKPFLRHDLAA
;
A
#
# COMPACT_ATOMS: atom_id res chain seq x y z
N MET A 1 -22.73 21.96 0.16
CA MET A 1 -22.52 21.57 -1.25
C MET A 1 -21.02 21.42 -1.55
N LEU A 2 -20.24 22.49 -1.41
CA LEU A 2 -18.78 22.53 -1.64
C LEU A 2 -17.96 21.39 -0.97
N TYR A 3 -18.24 21.08 0.30
CA TYR A 3 -17.53 20.03 1.03
C TYR A 3 -17.68 18.65 0.37
N ILE A 4 -18.90 18.31 -0.09
CA ILE A 4 -19.21 17.00 -0.68
C ILE A 4 -18.54 16.88 -2.05
N GLU A 5 -18.61 17.94 -2.85
CA GLU A 5 -17.98 18.01 -4.18
C GLU A 5 -16.46 17.91 -4.08
N LEU A 6 -15.84 18.70 -3.20
CA LEU A 6 -14.39 18.65 -2.99
C LEU A 6 -13.95 17.29 -2.46
N ARG A 7 -14.71 16.69 -1.53
CA ARG A 7 -14.44 15.33 -1.03
C ARG A 7 -14.48 14.32 -2.16
N SER A 8 -15.51 14.37 -3.01
CA SER A 8 -15.67 13.47 -4.16
C SER A 8 -14.51 13.61 -5.15
N LEU A 9 -14.10 14.85 -5.43
CA LEU A 9 -12.98 15.16 -6.34
C LEU A 9 -11.64 14.61 -5.82
N LEU A 10 -11.37 14.76 -4.51
CA LEU A 10 -10.08 14.39 -3.93
C LEU A 10 -9.95 12.89 -3.65
N LYS A 11 -11.06 12.21 -3.33
CA LYS A 11 -11.06 10.82 -2.88
C LYS A 11 -10.25 9.86 -3.78
N PRO A 12 -10.40 9.86 -5.13
CA PRO A 12 -9.63 8.95 -5.99
C PRO A 12 -8.12 9.11 -5.87
N SER A 13 -7.63 10.35 -5.75
CA SER A 13 -6.19 10.64 -5.63
C SER A 13 -5.62 10.18 -4.28
N ILE A 14 -6.39 10.32 -3.20
CA ILE A 14 -6.00 9.87 -1.86
C ILE A 14 -5.97 8.34 -1.79
N GLU A 15 -6.97 7.67 -2.38
CA GLU A 15 -6.96 6.21 -2.51
C GLU A 15 -5.75 5.72 -3.31
N GLN A 16 -5.42 6.41 -4.41
CA GLN A 16 -4.23 6.08 -5.22
C GLN A 16 -2.93 6.27 -4.45
N LEU A 17 -2.85 7.28 -3.58
CA LEU A 17 -1.72 7.49 -2.69
C LEU A 17 -1.57 6.32 -1.71
N VAL A 18 -2.67 5.84 -1.14
CA VAL A 18 -2.66 4.66 -0.25
C VAL A 18 -2.20 3.41 -1.02
N ARG A 19 -2.71 3.14 -2.22
CA ARG A 19 -2.23 2.01 -3.07
C ARG A 19 -0.73 2.11 -3.33
N THR A 20 -0.27 3.30 -3.70
CA THR A 20 1.16 3.55 -3.94
C THR A 20 2.00 3.30 -2.68
N ASN A 21 1.51 3.70 -1.51
CA ASN A 21 2.16 3.41 -0.24
C ASN A 21 2.25 1.90 0.04
N ARG A 22 1.19 1.13 -0.25
CA ARG A 22 1.20 -0.34 -0.11
C ARG A 22 2.19 -1.00 -1.05
N LYS A 23 2.23 -0.59 -2.32
CA LYS A 23 3.24 -1.06 -3.28
C LYS A 23 4.66 -0.71 -2.82
N ASN A 24 4.86 0.47 -2.24
CA ASN A 24 6.16 0.86 -1.68
C ASN A 24 6.57 0.01 -0.48
N ALA A 25 5.63 -0.46 0.35
CA ALA A 25 5.94 -1.41 1.43
C ALA A 25 6.48 -2.74 0.88
N LEU A 26 5.92 -3.24 -0.24
CA LEU A 26 6.44 -4.43 -0.93
C LEU A 26 7.86 -4.19 -1.48
N LYS A 27 8.11 -3.00 -2.05
CA LYS A 27 9.42 -2.60 -2.58
C LYS A 27 10.46 -2.39 -1.49
N GLN A 28 10.07 -1.93 -0.31
CA GLN A 28 10.96 -1.85 0.85
C GLN A 28 11.38 -3.26 1.30
N GLY A 29 10.44 -4.20 1.21
CA GLY A 29 10.64 -5.59 1.58
C GLY A 29 10.42 -5.82 3.07
N PHE A 30 10.21 -7.08 3.45
CA PHE A 30 10.02 -7.50 4.83
C PHE A 30 10.44 -8.96 4.99
N THR A 31 11.05 -9.27 6.12
CA THR A 31 11.43 -10.64 6.45
C THR A 31 10.29 -11.34 7.18
N PHE A 32 9.75 -12.39 6.57
CA PHE A 32 8.73 -13.23 7.18
C PHE A 32 9.36 -14.49 7.78
N ARG A 33 8.76 -15.00 8.86
CA ARG A 33 9.04 -16.36 9.30
C ARG A 33 8.38 -17.35 8.36
N ARG A 34 9.12 -18.38 7.93
CA ARG A 34 8.56 -19.44 7.08
C ARG A 34 7.57 -20.29 7.87
N GLN A 35 6.51 -20.68 7.18
CA GLN A 35 5.59 -21.71 7.67
C GLN A 35 5.73 -22.94 6.77
N ILE A 36 6.39 -23.98 7.27
CA ILE A 36 6.49 -25.28 6.58
C ILE A 36 5.36 -26.15 7.12
N LYS A 37 4.44 -26.61 6.24
CA LYS A 37 3.38 -27.54 6.64
C LYS A 37 3.98 -28.79 7.30
N GLY A 38 3.49 -29.12 8.50
CA GLY A 38 3.78 -30.41 9.17
C GLY A 38 5.17 -30.56 9.80
N LYS A 39 6.04 -29.55 9.76
CA LYS A 39 7.36 -29.62 10.39
C LYS A 39 7.60 -28.40 11.27
N THR A 40 7.94 -28.63 12.53
CA THR A 40 8.59 -27.61 13.36
C THR A 40 9.91 -27.27 12.66
N PRO A 41 10.19 -26.01 12.29
CA PRO A 41 11.50 -25.65 11.75
C PRO A 41 12.56 -26.14 12.73
N HIS A 42 13.54 -26.90 12.25
CA HIS A 42 14.69 -27.25 13.09
C HIS A 42 15.36 -25.92 13.51
N LYS A 43 15.85 -25.86 14.75
CA LYS A 43 16.66 -24.72 15.18
C LYS A 43 17.89 -24.66 14.28
N GLY A 44 18.01 -23.58 13.49
CA GLY A 44 19.16 -23.34 12.62
C GLY A 44 18.83 -23.54 11.13
N GLU A 45 19.18 -22.51 10.36
CA GLU A 45 19.08 -22.35 8.90
C GLU A 45 17.66 -22.27 8.31
N ASP A 46 17.45 -21.29 7.41
CA ASP A 46 16.24 -21.03 6.61
C ASP A 46 14.90 -20.82 7.36
N GLN A 47 14.95 -20.43 8.63
CA GLN A 47 13.74 -20.10 9.41
C GLN A 47 12.98 -18.90 8.84
N TYR A 48 13.68 -17.98 8.18
CA TYR A 48 13.12 -16.74 7.67
C TYR A 48 13.27 -16.62 6.15
N CYS A 49 12.52 -15.69 5.60
CA CYS A 49 12.52 -15.37 4.18
C CYS A 49 12.31 -13.87 4.02
N PHE A 50 13.29 -13.19 3.43
CA PHE A 50 13.13 -11.79 3.04
C PHE A 50 12.35 -11.70 1.73
N TRP A 51 11.17 -11.08 1.79
CA TRP A 51 10.29 -10.88 0.66
C TRP A 51 10.45 -9.45 0.18
N LYS A 52 10.57 -9.25 -1.14
CA LYS A 52 10.67 -7.91 -1.72
C LYS A 52 10.12 -7.90 -3.15
N LEU A 53 9.43 -6.84 -3.51
CA LEU A 53 9.10 -6.53 -4.89
C LEU A 53 10.26 -5.75 -5.51
N ASP A 54 10.85 -6.26 -6.59
CA ASP A 54 11.93 -5.57 -7.28
C ASP A 54 11.42 -4.42 -8.18
N ALA A 55 12.35 -3.74 -8.86
CA ALA A 55 12.01 -2.62 -9.75
C ALA A 55 11.22 -3.04 -11.00
N SER A 56 11.23 -4.33 -11.34
CA SER A 56 10.53 -4.92 -12.47
C SER A 56 9.18 -5.54 -12.06
N ASP A 57 8.70 -5.24 -10.85
CA ASP A 57 7.49 -5.82 -10.26
C ASP A 57 7.54 -7.36 -10.20
N VAL A 58 8.72 -7.93 -9.93
CA VAL A 58 8.90 -9.37 -9.64
C VAL A 58 9.10 -9.57 -8.14
N LEU A 59 8.36 -10.51 -7.54
CA LEU A 59 8.54 -10.87 -6.13
C LEU A 59 9.76 -11.76 -5.97
N CYS A 60 10.69 -11.31 -5.14
CA CYS A 60 11.89 -12.01 -4.75
C CYS A 60 11.76 -12.51 -3.31
N PHE A 61 12.10 -13.78 -3.10
CA PHE A 61 12.08 -14.47 -1.82
C PHE A 61 13.51 -14.94 -1.55
N THR A 62 14.18 -14.30 -0.59
CA THR A 62 15.58 -14.59 -0.24
C THR A 62 15.62 -15.35 1.07
N ASP A 63 16.21 -16.54 1.05
CA ASP A 63 16.46 -17.31 2.26
C ASP A 63 17.41 -16.54 3.19
N THR A 64 17.08 -16.49 4.49
CA THR A 64 17.81 -15.68 5.47
C THR A 64 17.61 -16.26 6.88
N ASP A 65 18.62 -16.11 7.72
CA ASP A 65 18.61 -16.42 9.15
C ASP A 65 18.37 -15.16 10.02
N VAL A 66 18.52 -13.98 9.42
CA VAL A 66 18.21 -12.67 10.01
C VAL A 66 16.76 -12.59 10.47
N ASP A 67 16.56 -12.16 11.71
CA ASP A 67 15.24 -11.97 12.32
C ASP A 67 14.48 -10.77 11.70
N PRO A 68 13.14 -10.82 11.58
CA PRO A 68 12.33 -9.77 10.97
C PRO A 68 12.50 -8.34 11.43
N TYR A 69 13.01 -8.13 12.66
CA TYR A 69 13.08 -6.82 13.30
C TYR A 69 14.50 -6.26 13.39
N VAL A 70 15.46 -6.88 12.69
CA VAL A 70 16.83 -6.36 12.57
C VAL A 70 16.95 -5.50 11.31
N GLU A 71 17.23 -4.21 11.48
CA GLU A 71 17.35 -3.25 10.38
C GLU A 71 18.77 -3.19 9.78
N GLY A 72 18.88 -2.73 8.53
CA GLY A 72 20.16 -2.42 7.89
C GLY A 72 21.00 -3.63 7.46
N VAL A 73 20.41 -4.83 7.46
CA VAL A 73 21.13 -6.07 7.13
C VAL A 73 21.01 -6.38 5.64
N SER A 74 22.09 -6.89 5.05
CA SER A 74 22.04 -7.48 3.71
C SER A 74 21.52 -8.91 3.80
N HIS A 75 20.50 -9.23 3.01
CA HIS A 75 20.00 -10.60 2.89
C HIS A 75 20.79 -11.34 1.82
N VAL A 76 21.56 -12.34 2.23
CA VAL A 76 22.35 -13.19 1.35
C VAL A 76 21.85 -14.62 1.49
N GLY A 77 21.43 -15.22 0.38
CA GLY A 77 20.89 -16.57 0.36
C GLY A 77 20.33 -16.94 -1.01
N ASN A 78 19.69 -18.10 -1.10
CA ASN A 78 19.01 -18.51 -2.33
C ASN A 78 17.83 -17.57 -2.61
N VAL A 79 17.72 -17.13 -3.85
CA VAL A 79 16.65 -16.22 -4.29
C VAL A 79 15.69 -16.98 -5.20
N ARG A 80 14.44 -17.15 -4.75
CA ARG A 80 13.32 -17.56 -5.61
C ARG A 80 12.63 -16.32 -6.15
N LYS A 81 12.32 -16.30 -7.45
CA LYS A 81 11.57 -15.22 -8.10
C LYS A 81 10.21 -15.73 -8.57
N VAL A 82 9.18 -14.89 -8.41
CA VAL A 82 7.82 -15.14 -8.87
C VAL A 82 7.31 -13.89 -9.56
N ALA A 83 6.88 -14.02 -10.82
CA ALA A 83 6.25 -12.90 -11.50
C ALA A 83 4.83 -12.71 -10.95
N VAL A 84 4.35 -11.47 -10.89
CA VAL A 84 2.99 -11.16 -10.39
C VAL A 84 1.90 -11.93 -11.14
N LYS A 85 2.08 -12.12 -12.46
CA LYS A 85 1.16 -12.91 -13.30
C LYS A 85 1.06 -14.39 -12.95
N ASP A 86 2.02 -14.93 -12.20
CA ASP A 86 2.03 -16.34 -11.79
C ASP A 86 1.30 -16.55 -10.46
N ILE A 87 0.87 -15.45 -9.81
CA ILE A 87 0.12 -15.47 -8.55
C ILE A 87 -1.37 -15.68 -8.86
N ALA A 88 -1.92 -16.77 -8.32
CA ALA A 88 -3.32 -17.12 -8.46
C ALA A 88 -4.19 -16.45 -7.39
N SER A 89 -3.75 -16.45 -6.13
CA SER A 89 -4.46 -15.79 -5.03
C SER A 89 -3.53 -15.41 -3.89
N VAL A 90 -3.97 -14.43 -3.09
CA VAL A 90 -3.27 -13.94 -1.92
C VAL A 90 -4.27 -13.89 -0.77
N GLU A 91 -3.97 -14.61 0.31
CA GLU A 91 -4.94 -14.85 1.36
C GLU A 91 -4.31 -14.69 2.74
N ARG A 92 -5.09 -14.13 3.67
CA ARG A 92 -4.82 -14.27 5.09
C ARG A 92 -5.20 -15.69 5.50
N VAL A 93 -4.29 -16.38 6.16
CA VAL A 93 -4.52 -17.74 6.67
C VAL A 93 -4.54 -17.74 8.19
N GLU A 94 -4.99 -18.87 8.75
CA GLU A 94 -5.13 -19.04 10.20
C GLU A 94 -3.85 -18.67 10.95
N ASP A 95 -4.04 -17.88 12.02
CA ASP A 95 -2.93 -17.41 12.84
C ASP A 95 -2.25 -18.60 13.53
N VAL A 96 -0.92 -18.58 13.56
CA VAL A 96 -0.15 -19.62 14.25
C VAL A 96 0.07 -19.19 15.69
N ILE A 97 -0.48 -19.96 16.63
CA ILE A 97 -0.23 -19.80 18.06
C ILE A 97 1.00 -20.61 18.45
N GLY A 98 1.96 -19.99 19.13
CA GLY A 98 3.13 -20.70 19.64
C GLY A 98 2.72 -21.79 20.64
N ARG A 99 3.47 -22.90 20.70
CA ARG A 99 3.16 -24.06 21.56
C ARG A 99 3.27 -23.80 23.08
N LYS A 100 3.56 -22.56 23.52
CA LYS A 100 3.70 -22.19 24.93
C LYS A 100 2.47 -21.42 25.40
N SER A 101 2.02 -21.68 26.62
CA SER A 101 0.97 -20.88 27.26
C SER A 101 1.37 -19.41 27.29
N GLY A 102 0.50 -18.52 26.80
CA GLY A 102 0.76 -17.08 26.67
C GLY A 102 1.55 -16.66 25.43
N ALA A 103 1.80 -17.56 24.46
CA ALA A 103 2.48 -17.19 23.22
C ALA A 103 1.63 -16.25 22.36
N GLN A 104 2.25 -15.17 21.86
CA GLN A 104 1.62 -14.25 20.92
C GLN A 104 1.27 -14.98 19.61
N SER A 105 0.10 -14.69 19.04
CA SER A 105 -0.32 -15.24 17.76
C SER A 105 0.41 -14.55 16.61
N MET A 106 1.00 -15.35 15.72
CA MET A 106 1.58 -14.87 14.47
C MET A 106 0.50 -14.82 13.41
N LYS A 107 0.45 -13.72 12.69
CA LYS A 107 -0.46 -13.49 11.57
C LYS A 107 0.19 -13.99 10.29
N CYS A 108 -0.59 -14.70 9.46
CA CYS A 108 -0.04 -15.44 8.33
C CYS A 108 -0.63 -15.01 6.98
N ILE A 109 0.24 -14.96 5.98
CA ILE A 109 -0.09 -14.73 4.56
C ILE A 109 0.27 -15.96 3.75
N ARG A 110 -0.58 -16.30 2.78
CA ARG A 110 -0.33 -17.32 1.77
C ARG A 110 -0.48 -16.71 0.38
N ILE A 111 0.51 -16.96 -0.46
CA ILE A 111 0.50 -16.68 -1.89
C ILE A 111 0.36 -18.02 -2.60
N ALA A 112 -0.78 -18.26 -3.24
CA ALA A 112 -1.00 -19.43 -4.09
C ALA A 112 -0.58 -19.09 -5.52
N LEU A 113 0.15 -19.99 -6.17
CA LEU A 113 0.60 -19.83 -7.55
C LEU A 113 -0.26 -20.67 -8.50
N HIS A 114 -0.30 -20.29 -9.77
CA HIS A 114 -1.04 -21.03 -10.80
C HIS A 114 -0.50 -22.46 -11.04
N ASP A 115 0.76 -22.72 -10.69
CA ASP A 115 1.37 -24.05 -10.75
C ASP A 115 0.92 -25.00 -9.61
N GLY A 116 0.04 -24.53 -8.71
CA GLY A 116 -0.46 -25.27 -7.56
C GLY A 116 0.46 -25.23 -6.33
N SER A 117 1.66 -24.65 -6.45
CA SER A 117 2.54 -24.41 -5.31
C SER A 117 2.07 -23.18 -4.50
N SER A 118 2.58 -23.05 -3.27
CA SER A 118 2.26 -21.90 -2.43
C SER A 118 3.46 -21.46 -1.60
N ILE A 119 3.48 -20.18 -1.25
CA ILE A 119 4.49 -19.55 -0.41
C ILE A 119 3.79 -18.95 0.81
N CYS A 120 4.23 -19.31 2.00
CA CYS A 120 3.64 -18.84 3.26
C CYS A 120 4.65 -18.05 4.10
N GLY A 121 4.20 -16.94 4.66
CA GLY A 121 4.96 -16.09 5.57
C GLY A 121 4.16 -15.77 6.82
N ALA A 122 4.85 -15.61 7.95
CA ALA A 122 4.25 -15.26 9.23
C ALA A 122 4.96 -14.06 9.89
N THR A 123 4.20 -13.18 10.53
CA THR A 123 4.68 -11.98 11.24
C THR A 123 3.84 -11.71 12.49
N PHE A 124 4.39 -11.04 13.50
CA PHE A 124 3.60 -10.56 14.64
C PHE A 124 2.93 -9.21 14.38
N SER A 125 3.31 -8.52 13.30
CA SER A 125 2.79 -7.20 12.97
C SER A 125 1.58 -7.28 12.04
N ASP A 126 0.40 -7.00 12.57
CA ASP A 126 -0.83 -6.93 11.76
C ASP A 126 -0.75 -5.80 10.73
N ARG A 127 -0.10 -4.69 11.07
CA ARG A 127 0.15 -3.57 10.14
C ARG A 127 0.97 -4.02 8.93
N VAL A 128 2.03 -4.80 9.15
CA VAL A 128 2.85 -5.33 8.06
C VAL A 128 2.03 -6.30 7.22
N LEU A 129 1.33 -7.24 7.86
CA LEU A 129 0.52 -8.21 7.16
C LEU A 129 -0.55 -7.54 6.27
N SER A 130 -1.29 -6.57 6.82
CA SER A 130 -2.33 -5.83 6.10
C SER A 130 -1.75 -5.04 4.93
N ALA A 131 -0.60 -4.37 5.11
CA ALA A 131 0.05 -3.66 4.01
C ALA A 131 0.52 -4.60 2.88
N TRP A 132 1.00 -5.80 3.22
CA TRP A 132 1.40 -6.81 2.26
C TRP A 132 0.21 -7.43 1.52
N LEU A 133 -0.86 -7.77 2.24
CA LEU A 133 -2.10 -8.27 1.65
C LEU A 133 -2.70 -7.24 0.68
N ASP A 134 -2.82 -5.98 1.10
CA ASP A 134 -3.32 -4.89 0.25
C ASP A 134 -2.47 -4.73 -1.02
N GLY A 135 -1.14 -4.62 -0.85
CA GLY A 135 -0.24 -4.38 -1.97
C GLY A 135 -0.23 -5.52 -2.98
N LEU A 136 -0.25 -6.76 -2.51
CA LEU A 136 -0.25 -7.93 -3.38
C LEU A 136 -1.60 -8.12 -4.09
N THR A 137 -2.70 -7.89 -3.38
CA THR A 137 -4.06 -7.96 -3.93
C THR A 137 -4.24 -6.94 -5.07
N ASP A 138 -3.77 -5.71 -4.86
CA ASP A 138 -3.77 -4.64 -5.88
C ASP A 138 -2.93 -5.03 -7.11
N LEU A 139 -1.73 -5.60 -6.90
CA LEU A 139 -0.86 -6.07 -7.99
C LEU A 139 -1.50 -7.21 -8.80
N THR A 140 -2.28 -8.09 -8.17
CA THR A 140 -2.99 -9.18 -8.85
C THR A 140 -4.27 -8.73 -9.57
N GLY A 141 -4.57 -7.43 -9.57
CA GLY A 141 -5.68 -6.84 -10.33
C GLY A 141 -6.96 -6.59 -9.52
N ASN A 142 -6.96 -6.85 -8.20
CA ASN A 142 -8.07 -6.48 -7.34
C ASN A 142 -7.78 -5.14 -6.66
N THR A 143 -8.38 -4.07 -7.19
CA THR A 143 -8.13 -2.69 -6.75
C THR A 143 -8.95 -2.26 -5.53
N ALA A 144 -9.71 -3.18 -4.93
CA ALA A 144 -10.49 -2.90 -3.74
C ALA A 144 -9.55 -2.68 -2.54
N LEU A 145 -9.70 -1.53 -1.88
CA LEU A 145 -8.98 -1.26 -0.65
C LEU A 145 -9.57 -2.11 0.49
N SER A 146 -8.69 -2.67 1.32
CA SER A 146 -9.12 -3.25 2.60
C SER A 146 -9.72 -2.18 3.51
N HIS A 147 -10.40 -2.62 4.57
CA HIS A 147 -10.94 -1.73 5.58
C HIS A 147 -9.87 -0.82 6.20
N ASP A 148 -8.67 -1.35 6.48
CA ASP A 148 -7.56 -0.56 7.04
C ASP A 148 -7.04 0.49 6.05
N ALA A 149 -6.88 0.11 4.78
CA ALA A 149 -6.50 1.03 3.72
C ALA A 149 -7.55 2.12 3.50
N MET A 150 -8.84 1.76 3.53
CA MET A 150 -9.95 2.70 3.41
C MET A 150 -10.00 3.67 4.59
N ALA A 151 -9.85 3.18 5.82
CA ALA A 151 -9.76 4.03 7.01
C ALA A 151 -8.56 5.00 6.95
N THR A 152 -7.43 4.54 6.42
CA THR A 152 -6.26 5.39 6.17
C THR A 152 -6.57 6.46 5.13
N ALA A 153 -7.20 6.09 4.00
CA ALA A 153 -7.61 7.02 2.96
C ALA A 153 -8.58 8.08 3.49
N ASP A 154 -9.59 7.68 4.27
CA ASP A 154 -10.54 8.60 4.89
C ASP A 154 -9.87 9.58 5.85
N ARG A 155 -8.91 9.10 6.65
CA ARG A 155 -8.12 9.96 7.54
C ARG A 155 -7.33 11.00 6.75
N LEU A 156 -6.63 10.59 5.69
CA LEU A 156 -5.85 11.48 4.84
C LEU A 156 -6.75 12.50 4.13
N LEU A 157 -7.89 12.04 3.60
CA LEU A 157 -8.88 12.89 2.94
C LEU A 157 -9.45 13.94 3.89
N ASN A 158 -9.73 13.57 5.14
CA ASN A 158 -10.19 14.52 6.16
C ASN A 158 -9.13 15.56 6.52
N ILE A 159 -7.85 15.18 6.56
CA ILE A 159 -6.74 16.12 6.77
C ILE A 159 -6.66 17.10 5.61
N GLU A 160 -6.65 16.60 4.37
CA GLU A 160 -6.57 17.43 3.15
C GLU A 160 -7.74 18.41 3.06
N LEU A 161 -8.97 17.95 3.34
CA LEU A 161 -10.15 18.81 3.36
C LEU A 161 -10.04 19.91 4.40
N ARG A 162 -9.58 19.61 5.61
CA ARG A 162 -9.40 20.62 6.66
C ARG A 162 -8.35 21.66 6.27
N LEU A 163 -7.25 21.24 5.64
CA LEU A 163 -6.21 22.15 5.16
C LEU A 163 -6.75 23.10 4.10
N ARG A 164 -7.51 22.61 3.12
CA ARG A 164 -8.07 23.45 2.04
C ARG A 164 -9.19 24.38 2.50
N LEU A 165 -9.91 24.00 3.55
CA LEU A 165 -11.06 24.76 4.06
C LEU A 165 -10.68 25.68 5.23
N VAL A 166 -9.40 25.77 5.60
CA VAL A 166 -8.96 26.54 6.77
C VAL A 166 -9.31 28.02 6.65
N ASP A 167 -9.18 28.60 5.45
CA ASP A 167 -9.40 30.02 5.18
C ASP A 167 -10.73 30.30 4.46
N VAL A 168 -11.61 29.31 4.30
CA VAL A 168 -12.89 29.49 3.59
C VAL A 168 -13.94 29.97 4.58
N PRO A 169 -14.30 31.27 4.58
CA PRO A 169 -15.30 31.80 5.49
C PRO A 169 -16.67 31.31 5.02
N ASN A 170 -17.35 30.54 5.88
CA ASN A 170 -18.72 30.06 5.68
C ASN A 170 -18.97 29.36 4.31
N PRO A 171 -18.58 28.08 4.14
CA PRO A 171 -18.77 27.31 2.88
C PRO A 171 -20.24 26.99 2.54
N GLN A 172 -21.20 27.66 3.18
CA GLN A 172 -22.64 27.51 3.00
C GLN A 172 -23.20 28.68 2.18
N SER A 173 -23.21 28.52 0.87
CA SER A 173 -24.35 28.74 -0.02
C SER A 173 -23.83 28.69 -1.45
N SER A 174 -24.56 28.03 -2.34
CA SER A 174 -24.29 28.13 -3.78
C SER A 174 -24.31 29.62 -4.15
N VAL A 175 -23.16 30.19 -4.46
CA VAL A 175 -23.09 31.54 -4.99
C VAL A 175 -23.35 31.42 -6.49
N GLU A 176 -24.39 32.10 -6.97
CA GLU A 176 -24.62 32.22 -8.40
C GLU A 176 -23.45 32.99 -9.01
N VAL A 177 -22.75 32.36 -9.95
CA VAL A 177 -21.64 33.00 -10.65
C VAL A 177 -22.27 34.12 -11.49
N PRO A 178 -21.88 35.41 -11.29
CA PRO A 178 -22.45 36.49 -12.07
C PRO A 178 -22.11 36.31 -13.56
N PRO A 179 -22.94 36.83 -14.48
CA PRO A 179 -22.63 36.81 -15.90
C PRO A 179 -21.31 37.52 -16.17
N LEU A 180 -20.64 37.13 -17.26
CA LEU A 180 -19.41 37.78 -17.70
C LEU A 180 -19.68 39.28 -17.96
N PRO A 181 -18.76 40.18 -17.58
CA PRO A 181 -18.88 41.60 -17.92
C PRO A 181 -18.87 41.78 -19.45
N ASP A 182 -19.62 42.77 -19.93
CA ASP A 182 -19.62 43.14 -21.36
C ASP A 182 -18.37 43.95 -21.76
N ASP A 183 -17.69 44.54 -20.78
CA ASP A 183 -16.48 45.35 -20.96
C ASP A 183 -15.27 44.73 -20.26
N PHE A 184 -14.19 44.56 -21.03
CA PHE A 184 -12.88 44.07 -20.58
C PHE A 184 -11.76 45.11 -20.75
N SER A 185 -12.10 46.39 -20.97
CA SER A 185 -11.15 47.49 -21.15
C SER A 185 -10.17 47.67 -19.96
N TRP A 186 -10.55 47.20 -18.77
CA TRP A 186 -9.76 47.19 -17.54
C TRP A 186 -8.78 46.02 -17.44
N VAL A 187 -8.91 44.99 -18.31
CA VAL A 187 -7.98 43.87 -18.36
C VAL A 187 -6.70 44.36 -19.01
N LYS A 188 -5.63 44.46 -18.20
CA LYS A 188 -4.31 44.75 -18.73
C LYS A 188 -3.96 43.69 -19.78
N PRO A 189 -3.47 44.07 -20.97
CA PRO A 189 -3.04 43.10 -21.96
C PRO A 189 -2.02 42.17 -21.31
N PHE A 190 -2.34 40.88 -21.23
CA PHE A 190 -1.37 39.87 -20.84
C PHE A 190 -0.21 39.97 -21.83
N LEU A 191 0.97 40.25 -21.28
CA LEU A 191 2.28 40.35 -21.92
C LEU A 191 2.24 39.90 -23.40
N ARG A 192 2.27 40.88 -24.31
CA ARG A 192 2.71 40.60 -25.69
C ARG A 192 4.08 39.93 -25.55
N HIS A 193 4.15 38.62 -25.74
CA HIS A 193 5.41 38.01 -26.09
C HIS A 193 5.89 38.75 -27.34
N ASP A 194 7.09 39.32 -27.22
CA ASP A 194 7.86 39.85 -28.34
C ASP A 194 8.02 38.73 -29.38
N LEU A 195 7.04 38.61 -30.26
CA LEU A 195 7.19 38.02 -31.57
C LEU A 195 7.53 39.18 -32.52
N ALA A 196 8.72 39.75 -32.34
CA ALA A 196 9.30 40.67 -33.31
C ALA A 196 10.83 40.57 -33.26
N ALA A 197 11.35 39.86 -34.27
CA ALA A 197 12.66 39.98 -34.92
C ALA A 197 13.92 39.59 -34.13
#